data_AF-A0A7X1M0V8-F1
#
_entry.id   AF-A0A7X1M0V8-F1
#
_cell.length_a   1.000
_cell.length_b   1.000
_cell.length_c   1.000
_cell.angle_alpha   90.00
_cell.angle_beta   90.00
_cell.angle_gamma   90.00
#
_symmetry.space_group_name_H-M   'P 1'
#
loop_
_entity.id
_entity.type
_entity.pdbx_description
1 polymer ?
#
loop_
_entity_poly.entity_id
_entity_poly.type
_entity_poly.pdbx_seq_one_letter_code
_entity_poly.pdbx_strand_id
1 'polypeptide(L)'
;MNTRLTRALASVTFALAVLCGLTFLGVGVTHLLDDGAVCAETGFWANAPLAADGLPVGDGVTASSSAARLCQDSPSTGQRAADLGSGLPWQLFGSLALLLFSRLLKAVVERGPFTETVSRRLSVLGWTVTVGTPLAGLVAGWSHSWLVASMAPVVGSGPTVSGPQVLVLAGLAAVIMGRIMREGVRMREDLEGTI
;
A
#
# COMPACT_ATOMS: atom_id res chain seq x y z
N MET A 1 18.00 24.01 9.71
CA MET A 1 17.26 22.72 9.58
C MET A 1 17.22 22.06 10.95
N ASN A 2 16.04 21.69 11.46
CA ASN A 2 15.91 21.17 12.83
C ASN A 2 16.31 19.68 12.89
N THR A 3 17.61 19.42 13.08
CA THR A 3 18.24 18.08 13.01
C THR A 3 17.69 17.10 14.04
N ARG A 4 17.16 17.59 15.16
CA ARG A 4 16.49 16.75 16.18
C ARG A 4 15.18 16.16 15.66
N LEU A 5 14.37 16.97 14.98
CA LEU A 5 13.06 16.57 14.47
C LEU A 5 13.21 15.57 13.31
N THR A 6 14.14 15.80 12.39
CA THR A 6 14.46 14.87 11.28
C THR A 6 15.02 13.54 11.78
N ARG A 7 15.84 13.55 12.84
CA ARG A 7 16.32 12.31 13.48
C ARG A 7 15.19 11.52 14.14
N ALA A 8 14.30 12.20 14.87
CA ALA A 8 13.13 11.58 15.48
C ALA A 8 12.20 10.96 14.42
N LEU A 9 11.93 11.68 13.34
CA LEU A 9 11.17 11.17 12.20
C LEU A 9 11.83 9.93 11.58
N ALA A 10 13.15 9.93 11.40
CA ALA A 10 13.87 8.78 10.86
C ALA A 10 13.75 7.55 11.77
N SER A 11 13.83 7.71 13.10
CA SER A 11 13.66 6.60 14.04
C SER A 11 12.23 6.09 14.10
N VAL A 12 11.23 6.99 14.12
CA VAL A 12 9.82 6.61 14.15
C VAL A 12 9.44 5.87 12.87
N THR A 13 9.84 6.38 11.71
CA THR A 13 9.55 5.73 10.41
C THR A 13 10.23 4.38 10.28
N PHE A 14 11.46 4.24 10.79
CA PHE A 14 12.13 2.94 10.86
C PHE A 14 11.41 1.96 11.80
N ALA A 15 11.01 2.40 13.00
CA ALA A 15 10.27 1.57 13.94
C ALA A 15 8.94 1.10 13.35
N LEU A 16 8.19 1.99 12.69
CA LEU A 16 6.97 1.64 11.96
C LEU A 16 7.24 0.65 10.83
N ALA A 17 8.32 0.83 10.06
CA ALA A 17 8.67 -0.12 9.00
C ALA A 17 8.93 -1.53 9.55
N VAL A 18 9.65 -1.64 10.66
CA VAL A 18 9.94 -2.90 11.35
C VAL A 18 8.65 -3.50 11.91
N LEU A 19 7.80 -2.71 12.57
CA LEU A 19 6.52 -3.17 13.09
C LEU A 19 5.63 -3.70 11.96
N CYS A 20 5.49 -2.98 10.85
CA CYS A 20 4.74 -3.43 9.68
C CYS A 20 5.33 -4.71 9.06
N GLY A 21 6.66 -4.84 9.05
CA GLY A 21 7.34 -6.05 8.57
C GLY A 21 7.10 -7.25 9.48
N LEU A 22 7.12 -7.05 10.80
CA LEU A 22 6.81 -8.08 11.79
C LEU A 22 5.34 -8.50 11.73
N THR A 23 4.41 -7.55 11.55
CA THR A 23 2.99 -7.88 11.37
C THR A 23 2.78 -8.66 10.07
N PHE A 24 3.47 -8.31 8.98
CA PHE A 24 3.42 -9.08 7.73
C PHE A 24 3.87 -10.53 7.93
N LEU A 25 5.00 -10.74 8.60
CA LEU A 25 5.51 -12.08 8.90
C LEU A 25 4.57 -12.84 9.85
N GLY A 26 4.08 -12.16 10.88
CA GLY A 26 3.14 -12.72 11.84
C GLY A 26 1.85 -13.18 11.17
N VAL A 27 1.19 -12.30 10.42
CA VAL A 27 -0.04 -12.60 9.66
C VAL A 27 0.20 -13.72 8.66
N GLY A 28 1.31 -13.68 7.92
CA GLY A 28 1.66 -14.73 6.96
C GLY A 28 1.79 -16.11 7.62
N VAL A 29 2.46 -16.18 8.78
CA VAL A 29 2.65 -17.44 9.52
C VAL A 29 1.35 -17.90 10.18
N THR A 30 0.59 -16.99 10.81
CA THR A 30 -0.65 -17.36 11.48
C THR A 30 -1.69 -17.86 10.50
N HIS A 31 -1.90 -17.19 9.36
CA HIS A 31 -2.86 -17.66 8.35
C HIS A 31 -2.45 -18.97 7.66
N LEU A 32 -1.15 -19.29 7.64
CA LEU A 32 -0.69 -20.58 7.11
C LEU A 32 -0.99 -21.74 8.08
N LEU A 33 -0.93 -21.47 9.38
CA LEU A 33 -1.12 -22.44 10.45
C LEU A 33 -2.55 -22.50 10.99
N ASP A 34 -3.36 -21.47 10.72
CA ASP A 34 -4.73 -21.36 11.19
C ASP A 34 -5.69 -22.12 10.28
N ASP A 35 -6.62 -22.85 10.89
CA ASP A 35 -7.70 -23.58 10.21
C ASP A 35 -9.03 -22.80 10.17
N GLY A 36 -9.00 -21.54 10.57
CA GLY A 36 -10.15 -20.64 10.59
C GLY A 36 -10.82 -20.40 9.23
N ALA A 37 -12.05 -19.89 9.32
CA ALA A 37 -12.85 -19.49 8.17
C ALA A 37 -12.22 -18.29 7.44
N VAL A 38 -12.24 -18.30 6.12
CA VAL A 38 -11.82 -17.15 5.29
C VAL A 38 -13.07 -16.39 4.87
N CYS A 39 -13.06 -15.08 5.08
CA CYS A 39 -14.16 -14.20 4.70
C CYS A 39 -13.71 -13.14 3.69
N ALA A 40 -14.49 -12.94 2.62
CA ALA A 40 -14.30 -11.90 1.63
C ALA A 40 -15.54 -11.00 1.53
N GLU A 41 -15.34 -9.69 1.41
CA GLU A 41 -16.42 -8.75 1.13
C GLU A 41 -16.61 -8.57 -0.37
N THR A 42 -17.85 -8.51 -0.82
CA THR A 42 -18.19 -8.38 -2.23
C THR A 42 -19.09 -7.18 -2.44
N GLY A 43 -18.81 -6.43 -3.50
CA GLY A 43 -19.67 -5.33 -3.96
C GLY A 43 -20.82 -5.79 -4.87
N PHE A 44 -21.09 -7.09 -4.98
CA PHE A 44 -22.11 -7.60 -5.90
C PHE A 44 -23.50 -7.03 -5.62
N TRP A 45 -23.82 -6.80 -4.34
CA TRP A 45 -25.07 -6.17 -3.91
C TRP A 45 -24.92 -4.67 -3.64
N ALA A 46 -23.84 -4.04 -4.10
CA ALA A 46 -23.62 -2.62 -3.87
C ALA A 46 -24.75 -1.81 -4.52
N ASN A 47 -25.42 -1.00 -3.70
CA ASN A 47 -26.60 -0.22 -4.03
C ASN A 47 -27.85 -1.04 -4.38
N ALA A 48 -27.88 -2.34 -4.07
CA ALA A 48 -29.10 -3.12 -4.23
C ALA A 48 -30.16 -2.60 -3.25
N PRO A 49 -31.38 -2.27 -3.71
CA PRO A 49 -32.44 -1.80 -2.84
C PRO A 49 -32.80 -2.93 -1.86
N LEU A 50 -32.76 -2.61 -0.56
CA LEU A 50 -33.24 -3.53 0.46
C LEU A 50 -34.77 -3.48 0.44
N ALA A 51 -35.42 -4.64 0.45
CA ALA A 51 -36.88 -4.69 0.50
C ALA A 51 -37.38 -3.91 1.72
N ALA A 52 -38.31 -2.99 1.51
CA ALA A 52 -38.88 -2.12 2.54
C ALA A 52 -39.54 -2.91 3.68
N ASP A 53 -39.94 -4.16 3.41
CA ASP A 53 -40.63 -5.03 4.36
C ASP A 53 -39.71 -5.63 5.45
N GLY A 54 -38.37 -5.49 5.32
CA GLY A 54 -37.40 -6.12 6.21
C GLY A 54 -36.64 -5.19 7.16
N LEU A 55 -36.73 -3.87 6.97
CA LEU A 55 -35.94 -2.90 7.73
C LEU A 55 -36.83 -1.74 8.21
N PRO A 56 -36.87 -1.43 9.51
CA PRO A 56 -37.59 -0.27 10.01
C PRO A 56 -36.82 1.00 9.61
N VAL A 57 -37.11 1.52 8.43
CA VAL A 57 -36.61 2.80 7.94
C VAL A 57 -37.69 3.86 8.00
N GLY A 58 -37.30 5.09 8.35
CA GLY A 58 -38.23 6.22 8.46
C GLY A 58 -38.76 6.68 7.10
N ASP A 59 -39.86 7.43 7.12
CA ASP A 59 -40.47 7.98 5.91
C ASP A 59 -39.46 8.81 5.09
N GLY A 60 -39.37 8.51 3.79
CA GLY A 60 -38.44 9.17 2.87
C GLY A 60 -37.00 8.63 2.91
N VAL A 61 -36.70 7.63 3.73
CA VAL A 61 -35.37 7.00 3.80
C VAL A 61 -35.30 5.83 2.82
N THR A 62 -34.29 5.84 1.95
CA THR A 62 -33.97 4.69 1.09
C THR A 62 -32.88 3.85 1.74
N ALA A 63 -33.14 2.54 1.87
CA ALA A 63 -32.16 1.57 2.34
C ALA A 63 -31.57 0.85 1.14
N SER A 64 -30.24 0.84 1.03
CA SER A 64 -29.51 0.01 0.08
C SER A 64 -28.42 -0.79 0.78
N SER A 65 -28.14 -1.99 0.27
CA SER A 65 -26.99 -2.77 0.74
C SER A 65 -25.72 -2.22 0.10
N SER A 66 -24.61 -2.19 0.84
CA SER A 66 -23.32 -1.69 0.35
C SER A 66 -22.31 -2.81 0.10
N ALA A 67 -22.41 -3.92 0.85
CA ALA A 67 -21.50 -5.06 0.73
C ALA A 67 -22.16 -6.36 1.22
N ALA A 68 -21.80 -7.47 0.60
CA ALA A 68 -22.11 -8.81 1.09
C ALA A 68 -20.82 -9.53 1.47
N ARG A 69 -20.79 -10.09 2.68
CA ARG A 69 -19.65 -10.85 3.19
C ARG A 69 -19.89 -12.34 2.97
N LEU A 70 -18.98 -12.99 2.26
CA LEU A 70 -18.96 -14.43 2.04
C LEU A 70 -17.91 -15.03 2.97
N CYS A 71 -18.29 -15.99 3.81
CA CYS A 71 -17.36 -16.71 4.67
C CYS A 71 -17.40 -18.20 4.31
N GLN A 72 -16.22 -18.81 4.24
CA GLN A 72 -16.06 -20.24 4.00
C GLN A 72 -15.35 -20.88 5.19
N ASP A 73 -16.03 -21.80 5.87
CA ASP A 73 -15.55 -22.43 7.10
C ASP A 73 -14.41 -23.43 6.86
N SER A 74 -14.37 -24.05 5.67
CA SER A 74 -13.29 -24.96 5.26
C SER A 74 -12.63 -24.48 3.96
N PRO A 75 -11.80 -23.42 4.02
CA PRO A 75 -11.19 -22.83 2.83
C PRO A 75 -10.14 -23.77 2.23
N SER A 76 -10.10 -23.84 0.90
CA SER A 76 -9.02 -24.53 0.19
C SER A 76 -7.69 -23.79 0.34
N THR A 77 -6.57 -24.47 0.11
CA THR A 77 -5.22 -23.86 0.14
C THR A 77 -5.12 -22.66 -0.81
N GLY A 78 -5.77 -22.72 -1.97
CA GLY A 78 -5.82 -21.61 -2.93
C GLY A 78 -6.58 -20.40 -2.38
N GLN A 79 -7.70 -20.61 -1.67
CA GLN A 79 -8.47 -19.54 -1.04
C GLN A 79 -7.70 -18.87 0.09
N ARG A 80 -6.95 -19.63 0.90
CA ARG A 80 -6.05 -19.04 1.91
C ARG A 80 -4.94 -18.21 1.28
N ALA A 81 -4.33 -18.72 0.21
CA ALA A 81 -3.29 -17.97 -0.51
C ALA A 81 -3.85 -16.67 -1.12
N ALA A 82 -5.07 -16.69 -1.64
CA ALA A 82 -5.73 -15.53 -2.23
C ALA A 82 -6.16 -14.50 -1.17
N ASP A 83 -6.62 -14.95 0.01
CA ASP A 83 -6.90 -14.08 1.16
C ASP A 83 -5.65 -13.32 1.59
N LEU A 84 -4.54 -14.05 1.80
CA LEU A 84 -3.23 -13.47 2.07
C LEU A 84 -2.78 -12.50 0.97
N GLY A 85 -2.98 -12.89 -0.30
CA GLY A 85 -2.67 -12.09 -1.47
C GLY A 85 -3.47 -10.79 -1.55
N SER A 86 -4.65 -10.72 -0.93
CA SER A 86 -5.48 -9.50 -0.91
C SER A 86 -4.99 -8.44 0.08
N GLY A 87 -4.42 -8.85 1.23
CA GLY A 87 -4.02 -7.94 2.31
C GLY A 87 -2.51 -7.69 2.42
N LEU A 88 -1.69 -8.73 2.24
CA LEU A 88 -0.25 -8.66 2.46
C LEU A 88 0.52 -7.72 1.51
N PRO A 89 0.17 -7.57 0.22
CA PRO A 89 0.94 -6.72 -0.69
C PRO A 89 1.04 -5.27 -0.22
N TRP A 90 -0.05 -4.71 0.34
CA TRP A 90 -0.07 -3.35 0.86
C TRP A 90 0.79 -3.18 2.12
N GLN A 91 0.82 -4.19 2.99
CA GLN A 91 1.66 -4.18 4.19
C GLN A 91 3.15 -4.23 3.84
N LEU A 92 3.52 -5.12 2.91
CA LEU A 92 4.90 -5.23 2.42
C LEU A 92 5.34 -3.94 1.73
N PHE A 93 4.49 -3.40 0.86
CA PHE A 93 4.74 -2.13 0.18
C PHE A 93 4.92 -0.98 1.18
N GLY A 94 4.03 -0.86 2.17
CA GLY A 94 4.12 0.15 3.21
C GLY A 94 5.41 0.04 4.04
N SER A 95 5.78 -1.18 4.46
CA SER A 95 7.03 -1.42 5.18
C SER A 95 8.26 -1.02 4.36
N LEU A 96 8.30 -1.41 3.08
CA LEU A 96 9.41 -1.07 2.18
C LEU A 96 9.52 0.44 1.95
N ALA A 97 8.40 1.11 1.71
CA ALA A 97 8.35 2.56 1.51
C ALA A 97 8.83 3.33 2.75
N LEU A 98 8.38 2.94 3.94
CA LEU A 98 8.81 3.53 5.21
C LEU A 98 10.30 3.29 5.48
N LEU A 99 10.80 2.10 5.17
CA LEU A 99 12.21 1.76 5.31
C LEU A 99 13.09 2.59 4.35
N LEU A 100 12.69 2.75 3.09
CA LEU A 100 13.39 3.62 2.15
C LEU A 100 13.35 5.09 2.59
N PHE A 101 12.21 5.56 3.09
CA PHE A 101 12.05 6.92 3.61
C PHE A 101 12.92 7.18 4.85
N SER A 102 12.96 6.25 5.81
CA SER A 102 13.85 6.35 6.97
C SER A 102 15.33 6.42 6.55
N ARG A 103 15.73 5.63 5.54
CA ARG A 103 17.09 5.68 4.97
C ARG A 103 17.39 6.99 4.24
N LEU A 104 16.39 7.60 3.60
CA LEU A 104 16.51 8.93 3.02
C LEU A 104 16.74 9.97 4.11
N LEU A 105 15.88 10.00 5.14
CA LEU A 105 16.00 10.94 6.26
C LEU A 105 17.34 10.80 6.99
N LYS A 106 17.80 9.57 7.21
CA LYS A 106 19.12 9.32 7.80
C LYS A 106 20.26 9.92 6.95
N ALA A 107 20.21 9.77 5.62
CA ALA A 107 21.21 10.40 4.74
C ALA A 107 21.15 11.94 4.80
N VAL A 108 19.96 12.52 4.88
CA VAL A 108 19.79 13.97 5.02
C VAL A 108 20.42 14.48 6.32
N VAL A 109 20.26 13.74 7.42
CA VAL A 109 20.87 14.09 8.72
C VAL A 109 22.38 13.95 8.71
N GLU A 110 22.92 12.91 8.06
CA GLU A 110 24.36 12.62 8.05
C GLU A 110 25.15 13.48 7.07
N ARG A 111 24.60 13.76 5.89
CA ARG A 111 25.31 14.38 4.77
C ARG A 111 24.72 15.72 4.33
N GLY A 112 23.57 16.09 4.86
CA GLY A 112 22.81 17.26 4.41
C GLY A 112 21.88 16.94 3.23
N PRO A 113 20.92 17.85 2.94
CA PRO A 113 19.86 17.60 1.96
C PRO A 113 20.33 17.68 0.51
N PHE A 114 21.27 18.57 0.19
CA PHE A 114 21.77 18.78 -1.18
C PHE A 114 23.03 17.95 -1.43
N THR A 115 22.85 16.63 -1.47
CA THR A 115 23.93 15.71 -1.85
C THR A 115 23.44 14.72 -2.89
N GLU A 116 24.36 14.25 -3.73
CA GLU A 116 24.08 13.23 -4.75
C GLU A 116 23.54 11.92 -4.15
N THR A 117 23.87 11.64 -2.88
CA THR A 117 23.34 10.47 -2.18
C THR A 117 21.85 10.62 -1.85
N VAL A 118 21.42 11.82 -1.43
CA VAL A 118 20.03 12.11 -1.07
C VAL A 118 19.15 12.18 -2.31
N SER A 119 19.62 12.84 -3.38
CA SER A 119 18.91 12.91 -4.66
C SER A 119 18.62 11.52 -5.21
N ARG A 120 19.62 10.63 -5.23
CA ARG A 120 19.47 9.24 -5.68
C ARG A 120 18.50 8.45 -4.81
N ARG A 121 18.60 8.56 -3.48
CA ARG A 121 17.69 7.85 -2.56
C ARG A 121 16.24 8.33 -2.70
N LEU A 122 16.03 9.63 -2.90
CA LEU A 122 14.70 10.20 -3.14
C LEU A 122 14.12 9.69 -4.47
N SER A 123 14.92 9.64 -5.54
CA SER A 123 14.46 9.05 -6.82
C SER A 123 14.15 7.56 -6.70
N VAL A 124 14.97 6.78 -5.97
CA VAL A 124 14.70 5.35 -5.72
C VAL A 124 13.38 5.19 -4.97
N LEU A 125 13.18 5.94 -3.88
CA LEU A 125 11.92 5.94 -3.14
C LEU A 125 10.72 6.29 -4.05
N GLY A 126 10.86 7.36 -4.85
CA GLY A 126 9.83 7.78 -5.79
C GLY A 126 9.47 6.67 -6.78
N TRP A 127 10.46 6.03 -7.40
CA TRP A 127 10.24 4.90 -8.31
C TRP A 127 9.60 3.69 -7.61
N THR A 128 10.04 3.38 -6.40
CA THR A 128 9.43 2.30 -5.61
C THR A 128 7.96 2.60 -5.34
N VAL A 129 7.58 3.84 -5.05
CA VAL A 129 6.17 4.22 -4.82
C VAL A 129 5.37 4.19 -6.13
N THR A 130 5.89 4.81 -7.20
CA THR A 130 5.24 4.91 -8.52
C THR A 130 4.93 3.55 -9.11
N VAL A 131 5.88 2.60 -9.02
CA VAL A 131 5.72 1.26 -9.60
C VAL A 131 5.10 0.29 -8.58
N GLY A 132 5.47 0.41 -7.30
CA GLY A 132 4.99 -0.49 -6.26
C GLY A 132 3.51 -0.33 -5.93
N THR A 133 2.95 0.88 -6.03
CA THR A 133 1.51 1.13 -5.80
C THR A 133 0.62 0.36 -6.77
N PRO A 134 0.76 0.50 -8.10
CA PRO A 134 -0.09 -0.23 -9.05
C PRO A 134 0.19 -1.73 -9.00
N LEU A 135 1.44 -2.16 -8.77
CA LEU A 135 1.76 -3.58 -8.62
C LEU A 135 1.09 -4.19 -7.38
N ALA A 136 1.19 -3.54 -6.21
CA ALA A 136 0.54 -3.99 -4.99
C ALA A 136 -0.99 -4.00 -5.15
N GLY A 137 -1.56 -2.96 -5.77
CA GLY A 137 -2.99 -2.88 -6.05
C GLY A 137 -3.49 -3.94 -7.04
N LEU A 138 -2.70 -4.27 -8.06
CA LEU A 138 -3.03 -5.33 -9.02
C LEU A 138 -3.00 -6.70 -8.34
N VAL A 139 -1.95 -7.01 -7.58
CA VAL A 139 -1.83 -8.30 -6.88
C VAL A 139 -2.96 -8.45 -5.85
N ALA A 140 -3.21 -7.40 -5.06
CA ALA A 140 -4.27 -7.40 -4.05
C ALA A 140 -5.66 -7.53 -4.67
N GLY A 141 -5.97 -6.70 -5.67
CA GLY A 141 -7.26 -6.72 -6.35
C GLY A 141 -7.52 -8.04 -7.07
N TRP A 142 -6.53 -8.55 -7.80
CA TRP A 142 -6.66 -9.82 -8.50
C TRP A 142 -6.79 -11.02 -7.55
N SER A 143 -6.02 -11.06 -6.47
CA SER A 143 -6.17 -12.12 -5.45
C SER A 143 -7.56 -12.09 -4.84
N HIS A 144 -8.07 -10.89 -4.51
CA HIS A 144 -9.41 -10.71 -3.99
C HIS A 144 -10.50 -11.09 -5.01
N SER A 145 -10.37 -10.69 -6.28
CA SER A 145 -11.37 -11.03 -7.31
C SER A 145 -11.44 -12.53 -7.57
N TRP A 146 -10.29 -13.20 -7.53
CA TRP A 146 -10.23 -14.65 -7.62
C TRP A 146 -10.85 -15.34 -6.40
N LEU A 147 -10.56 -14.85 -5.18
CA LEU A 147 -11.15 -15.36 -3.95
C LEU A 147 -12.68 -15.28 -4.00
N VAL A 148 -13.21 -14.11 -4.36
CA VAL A 148 -14.66 -13.89 -4.49
C VAL A 148 -15.27 -14.79 -5.57
N ALA A 149 -14.63 -14.90 -6.74
CA ALA A 149 -15.12 -15.76 -7.82
C ALA A 149 -15.14 -17.25 -7.41
N SER A 150 -14.22 -17.69 -6.55
CA SER A 150 -14.19 -19.06 -6.04
C SER A 150 -15.35 -19.37 -5.08
N MET A 151 -15.88 -18.36 -4.39
CA MET A 151 -17.00 -18.49 -3.44
C MET A 151 -18.36 -18.18 -4.08
N ALA A 152 -18.39 -17.28 -5.06
CA ALA A 152 -19.57 -16.87 -5.80
C ALA A 152 -19.25 -16.77 -7.31
N PRO A 153 -19.42 -17.86 -8.08
CA PRO A 153 -19.05 -17.92 -9.50
C PRO A 153 -19.75 -16.88 -10.38
N VAL A 154 -20.91 -16.38 -9.94
CA VAL A 154 -21.73 -15.37 -10.64
C VAL A 154 -21.01 -14.01 -10.76
N VAL A 155 -20.04 -13.72 -9.90
CA VAL A 155 -19.35 -12.41 -9.86
C VAL A 155 -18.25 -12.30 -10.93
N GLY A 156 -17.78 -13.42 -11.49
CA GLY A 156 -16.68 -13.45 -12.44
C GLY A 156 -15.31 -13.13 -11.81
N SER A 157 -14.22 -13.51 -12.48
CA SER A 157 -12.84 -13.18 -12.08
C SER A 157 -12.16 -12.36 -13.16
N GLY A 158 -11.44 -11.30 -12.76
CA GLY A 158 -10.75 -10.41 -13.68
C GLY A 158 -9.66 -9.59 -12.99
N PRO A 159 -8.72 -9.02 -13.77
CA PRO A 159 -7.68 -8.16 -13.24
C PRO A 159 -8.32 -6.87 -12.71
N THR A 160 -8.31 -6.71 -11.40
CA THR A 160 -8.78 -5.49 -10.73
C THR A 160 -7.60 -4.86 -10.01
N VAL A 161 -7.53 -3.53 -10.06
CA VAL A 161 -6.53 -2.77 -9.33
C VAL A 161 -7.22 -2.13 -8.14
N SER A 162 -6.78 -2.49 -6.94
CA SER A 162 -7.28 -1.90 -5.69
C SER A 162 -6.36 -0.78 -5.19
N GLY A 163 -6.84 0.00 -4.22
CA GLY A 163 -6.04 0.96 -3.46
C GLY A 163 -5.81 2.34 -4.13
N PRO A 164 -5.14 3.25 -3.40
CA PRO A 164 -5.08 4.67 -3.74
C PRO A 164 -4.07 4.96 -4.88
N GLN A 165 -4.55 4.90 -6.12
CA GLN A 165 -3.73 5.18 -7.31
C GLN A 165 -3.13 6.59 -7.35
N VAL A 166 -3.66 7.51 -6.54
CA VAL A 166 -3.10 8.86 -6.34
C VAL A 166 -1.65 8.82 -5.85
N LEU A 167 -1.22 7.75 -5.15
CA LEU A 167 0.17 7.60 -4.71
C LEU A 167 1.17 7.54 -5.88
N VAL A 168 0.73 7.14 -7.08
CA VAL A 168 1.57 7.17 -8.30
C VAL A 168 2.06 8.59 -8.57
N LEU A 169 1.18 9.59 -8.42
CA LEU A 169 1.52 11.00 -8.60
C LEU A 169 2.52 11.47 -7.53
N ALA A 170 2.34 11.04 -6.27
CA ALA A 170 3.28 11.35 -5.20
C ALA A 170 4.67 10.75 -5.46
N GLY A 171 4.73 9.51 -5.94
CA GLY A 171 5.98 8.86 -6.34
C GLY A 171 6.66 9.60 -7.50
N LEU A 172 5.89 10.00 -8.53
CA LEU A 172 6.40 10.75 -9.67
C LEU A 172 6.96 12.12 -9.24
N ALA A 173 6.24 12.83 -8.37
CA ALA A 173 6.70 14.09 -7.80
C ALA A 173 8.03 13.91 -7.05
N ALA A 174 8.19 12.84 -6.28
CA ALA A 174 9.44 12.52 -5.61
C ALA A 174 10.58 12.20 -6.59
N VAL A 175 10.30 11.46 -7.68
CA VAL A 175 11.30 11.21 -8.74
C VAL A 175 11.78 12.51 -9.38
N ILE A 176 10.84 13.39 -9.75
CA ILE A 176 11.13 14.69 -10.35
C ILE A 176 11.98 15.53 -9.39
N MET A 177 11.57 15.63 -8.12
CA MET A 177 12.32 16.38 -7.13
C MET A 177 13.73 15.83 -6.92
N GLY A 178 13.89 14.50 -6.89
CA GLY A 178 15.21 13.86 -6.82
C GLY A 178 16.10 14.21 -8.02
N ARG A 179 15.54 14.28 -9.24
CA ARG A 179 16.30 14.72 -10.43
C ARG A 179 16.69 16.19 -10.37
N ILE A 180 15.77 17.06 -9.98
CA ILE A 180 16.07 18.50 -9.81
C ILE A 180 17.17 18.70 -8.77
N MET A 181 17.12 18.00 -7.64
CA MET A 181 18.17 18.07 -6.61
C MET A 181 19.52 17.61 -7.14
N ARG A 182 19.55 16.55 -7.95
CA ARG A 182 20.78 16.05 -8.59
C ARG A 182 21.40 17.07 -9.53
N GLU A 183 20.59 17.69 -10.38
CA GLU A 183 21.06 18.76 -11.28
C GLU A 183 21.57 19.97 -10.49
N GLY A 184 20.88 20.36 -9.41
CA GLY A 184 21.34 21.45 -8.54
C GLY A 184 22.66 21.17 -7.83
N VAL A 185 22.92 19.91 -7.44
CA VAL A 185 24.22 19.50 -6.86
C VAL A 185 25.33 19.59 -7.91
N ARG A 186 25.10 19.07 -9.13
CA ARG A 186 26.08 19.12 -10.21
C ARG A 186 26.44 20.55 -10.62
N MET A 187 25.44 21.42 -10.72
CA MET A 187 25.67 22.83 -11.06
C MET A 187 26.50 23.56 -10.00
N ARG A 188 26.32 23.20 -8.72
CA ARG A 188 27.12 23.74 -7.63
C ARG A 188 28.58 23.27 -7.70
N GLU A 189 28.80 22.00 -8.01
CA GLU A 189 30.15 21.45 -8.21
C GLU A 189 30.87 22.13 -9.39
N ASP A 190 30.16 22.41 -10.49
CA ASP A 190 30.73 23.11 -11.66
C ASP A 190 31.15 24.56 -11.32
N LEU A 191 30.36 25.25 -10.48
CA LEU A 191 30.66 26.62 -10.01
C LEU A 191 31.82 26.66 -9.01
N GLU A 192 31.93 25.66 -8.13
CA GLU A 192 33.05 25.56 -7.18
C GLU A 192 34.36 25.16 -7.89
N GLY A 193 34.29 24.52 -9.06
CA GLY A 193 35.46 24.15 -9.88
C GLY A 193 35.98 25.23 -10.83
N THR A 194 35.29 26.37 -10.97
CA THR A 194 35.70 27.49 -11.85
C THR A 194 36.45 28.62 -11.13
N ILE A 195 36.59 28.53 -9.81
CA ILE A 195 37.27 29.51 -8.93
C ILE A 195 38.61 28.93 -8.47
#